data_AF-A0A1F9AX70-F1
#
_entry.id   AF-A0A1F9AX70-F1
#
_cell.length_a   1.000
_cell.length_b   1.000
_cell.length_c   1.000
_cell.angle_alpha   90.00
_cell.angle_beta   90.00
_cell.angle_gamma   90.00
#
_symmetry.space_group_name_H-M   'P 1'
#
loop_
_entity.id
_entity.type
_entity.pdbx_description
1 polymer ?
#
loop_
_entity_poly.entity_id
_entity_poly.type
_entity_poly.pdbx_seq_one_letter_code
_entity_poly.pdbx_strand_id
1 'polypeptide(L)'
;MIRKVHLGMVDGSCRQRINLIFSGGIAMAEHMAKAIICGADGIAVDDVLLVALECRLCHRCRQGLSCPVQLDKEIDPVWGSRRIINLVGAWHGQLIEVMGAMGIREARRLRGEVGRSMWFEEMEKDIFSPLFGERKVSGLI
;
A
#
# COMPACT_ATOMS: atom_id res chain seq x y z
N MET A 1 3.44 11.15 1.80
CA MET A 1 4.49 10.86 2.81
C MET A 1 5.65 10.02 2.26
N ILE A 2 5.42 8.80 1.74
CA ILE A 2 6.47 7.87 1.24
C ILE A 2 7.46 8.55 0.29
N ARG A 3 6.96 9.20 -0.77
CA ARG A 3 7.76 9.94 -1.76
C ARG A 3 8.68 10.98 -1.13
N LYS A 4 8.18 11.74 -0.14
CA LYS A 4 8.97 12.78 0.55
C LYS A 4 10.16 12.19 1.30
N VAL A 5 9.94 11.07 2.01
CA VAL A 5 11.02 10.36 2.72
C VAL A 5 12.02 9.77 1.73
N HIS A 6 11.53 9.13 0.67
CA HIS A 6 12.39 8.56 -0.37
C HIS A 6 13.29 9.63 -1.00
N LEU A 7 12.72 10.74 -1.46
CA LEU A 7 13.47 11.83 -2.09
C LEU A 7 14.46 12.48 -1.12
N GLY A 8 14.06 12.74 0.12
CA GLY A 8 14.99 13.28 1.13
C GLY A 8 16.21 12.38 1.37
N MET A 9 16.06 11.06 1.28
CA MET A 9 17.19 10.12 1.36
C MET A 9 18.02 10.03 0.09
N VAL A 10 17.41 10.28 -1.08
CA VAL A 10 18.13 10.41 -2.35
C VAL A 10 19.00 11.65 -2.31
N ASP A 11 18.44 12.79 -1.89
CA ASP A 11 19.14 14.06 -1.73
C ASP A 11 20.29 13.92 -0.71
N GLY A 12 20.05 13.19 0.38
CA GLY A 12 21.06 12.84 1.38
C GLY A 12 22.05 11.74 0.97
N SER A 13 22.00 11.23 -0.26
CA SER A 13 22.89 10.17 -0.79
C SER A 13 22.94 8.89 0.06
N CYS A 14 21.92 8.64 0.87
CA CYS A 14 21.86 7.49 1.79
C CYS A 14 20.83 6.44 1.37
N ARG A 15 20.00 6.72 0.35
CA ARG A 15 18.88 5.85 -0.05
C ARG A 15 19.26 4.39 -0.34
N GLN A 16 20.43 4.14 -0.93
CA GLN A 16 20.86 2.78 -1.27
C GLN A 16 21.34 1.94 -0.07
N ARG A 17 21.61 2.59 1.07
CA ARG A 17 22.14 1.93 2.28
C ARG A 17 21.04 1.52 3.25
N ILE A 18 19.79 1.95 3.00
CA ILE A 18 18.67 1.81 3.92
C ILE A 18 17.48 1.23 3.15
N ASN A 19 16.86 0.19 3.69
CA ASN A 19 15.59 -0.33 3.18
C ASN A 19 14.42 0.37 3.89
N LEU A 20 13.45 0.87 3.11
CA LEU A 20 12.25 1.53 3.59
C LEU A 20 11.06 0.58 3.50
N ILE A 21 10.54 0.19 4.65
CA ILE A 21 9.32 -0.61 4.77
C ILE A 21 8.22 0.31 5.29
N PHE A 22 7.07 0.33 4.61
CA PHE A 22 5.92 1.13 5.03
C PHE A 22 4.74 0.24 5.42
N SER A 23 4.00 0.68 6.42
CA SER A 23 2.79 0.03 6.94
C SER A 23 1.74 1.08 7.27
N GLY A 24 0.57 0.62 7.74
CA GLY A 24 -0.57 1.47 8.05
C GLY A 24 -1.42 1.78 6.82
N GLY A 25 -2.65 1.27 6.81
CA GLY A 25 -3.63 1.54 5.74
C GLY A 25 -3.37 0.79 4.43
N ILE A 26 -2.50 -0.22 4.42
CA ILE A 26 -2.31 -1.08 3.25
C ILE A 26 -3.44 -2.12 3.19
N ALA A 27 -4.58 -1.71 2.64
CA ALA A 27 -5.80 -2.52 2.58
C ALA A 27 -5.96 -3.33 1.28
N MET A 28 -5.30 -2.92 0.19
CA MET A 28 -5.51 -3.48 -1.15
C MET A 28 -4.18 -3.75 -1.86
N ALA A 29 -4.20 -4.67 -2.83
CA ALA A 29 -3.02 -5.03 -3.63
C ALA A 29 -2.37 -3.81 -4.33
N GLU A 30 -3.18 -2.90 -4.85
CA GLU A 30 -2.70 -1.68 -5.49
C GLU A 30 -1.98 -0.71 -4.54
N HIS A 31 -2.27 -0.75 -3.23
CA HIS A 31 -1.56 0.07 -2.25
C HIS A 31 -0.09 -0.36 -2.16
N MET A 32 0.19 -1.66 -2.34
CA MET A 32 1.56 -2.18 -2.42
C MET A 32 2.31 -1.58 -3.61
N ALA A 33 1.74 -1.62 -4.81
CA ALA A 33 2.36 -1.07 -6.02
C ALA A 33 2.57 0.45 -5.87
N LYS A 34 1.56 1.17 -5.36
CA LYS A 34 1.62 2.61 -5.08
C LYS A 34 2.69 2.96 -4.04
N ALA A 35 2.86 2.14 -3.01
CA ALA A 35 3.91 2.36 -2.01
C ALA A 35 5.31 2.15 -2.60
N ILE A 36 5.52 1.06 -3.35
CA ILE A 36 6.81 0.75 -3.97
C ILE A 36 7.18 1.84 -4.98
N ILE A 37 6.28 2.24 -5.88
CA ILE A 37 6.56 3.29 -6.88
C ILE A 37 6.88 4.64 -6.22
N CYS A 38 6.25 4.95 -5.09
CA CYS A 38 6.57 6.13 -4.29
C CYS A 38 7.93 6.03 -3.58
N GLY A 39 8.58 4.87 -3.59
CA GLY A 39 9.94 4.69 -3.12
C GLY A 39 10.12 3.75 -1.92
N ALA A 40 9.11 2.96 -1.54
CA ALA A 40 9.25 1.87 -0.59
C ALA A 40 10.06 0.70 -1.19
N ASP A 41 10.83 -0.01 -0.37
CA ASP A 41 11.44 -1.31 -0.74
C ASP A 41 10.49 -2.48 -0.49
N GLY A 42 9.51 -2.28 0.38
CA GLY A 42 8.45 -3.23 0.67
C GLY A 42 7.37 -2.63 1.55
N ILE A 43 6.36 -3.42 1.81
CA ILE A 43 5.28 -3.07 2.73
C ILE A 43 5.20 -4.09 3.87
N ALA A 44 4.70 -3.64 5.02
CA ALA A 44 4.28 -4.52 6.10
C ALA A 44 2.74 -4.53 6.14
N VAL A 45 2.18 -5.75 6.09
CA VAL A 45 0.74 -6.01 6.08
C VAL A 45 0.31 -6.41 7.49
N ASP A 46 -0.78 -5.82 7.97
CA ASP A 46 -1.28 -5.94 9.34
C ASP A 46 -2.72 -6.48 9.38
N ASP A 47 -3.71 -5.59 9.45
CA ASP A 47 -5.12 -5.91 9.65
C ASP A 47 -5.69 -6.74 8.49
N VAL A 48 -5.15 -6.61 7.28
CA VAL A 48 -5.58 -7.40 6.12
C VAL A 48 -5.30 -8.90 6.31
N LEU A 49 -4.28 -9.27 7.07
CA LEU A 49 -4.04 -10.68 7.40
C LEU A 49 -5.19 -11.24 8.23
N LEU A 50 -5.77 -10.44 9.13
CA LEU A 50 -6.98 -10.80 9.86
C LEU A 50 -8.20 -10.86 8.94
N VAL A 51 -8.30 -9.95 7.96
CA VAL A 51 -9.37 -9.99 6.94
C VAL A 51 -9.29 -11.27 6.09
N ALA A 52 -8.09 -11.78 5.79
CA ALA A 52 -7.94 -13.08 5.13
C ALA A 52 -8.57 -14.21 5.95
N LEU A 53 -8.47 -14.12 7.27
CA LEU A 53 -9.11 -15.00 8.26
C LEU A 53 -10.57 -14.62 8.55
N GLU A 54 -11.22 -13.83 7.69
CA GLU A 54 -12.63 -13.42 7.78
C GLU A 54 -12.95 -12.35 8.83
N CYS A 55 -11.93 -11.65 9.36
CA CYS A 55 -12.16 -10.51 10.24
C CYS A 55 -13.02 -9.44 9.54
N ARG A 56 -14.11 -9.03 10.21
CA ARG A 56 -15.03 -8.00 9.71
C ARG A 56 -14.64 -6.57 10.10
N LEU A 57 -13.48 -6.39 10.72
CA LEU A 57 -13.02 -5.10 11.26
C LEU A 57 -14.07 -4.38 12.14
N CYS A 58 -14.92 -5.13 12.83
CA CYS A 58 -16.03 -4.59 13.64
C CYS A 58 -15.60 -4.01 14.99
N HIS A 59 -14.31 -4.07 15.32
CA HIS A 59 -13.70 -3.58 16.57
C HIS A 59 -14.27 -4.11 17.90
N ARG A 60 -15.18 -5.10 17.88
CA ARG A 60 -15.72 -5.75 19.09
C ARG A 60 -14.64 -6.33 20.00
N CYS A 61 -13.60 -6.94 19.42
CA CYS A 61 -12.45 -7.46 20.16
C CYS A 61 -11.69 -6.37 20.95
N ARG A 62 -11.66 -5.12 20.46
CA ARG A 62 -11.05 -3.99 21.17
C ARG A 62 -11.89 -3.54 22.39
N GLN A 63 -13.16 -3.92 22.42
CA GLN A 63 -14.09 -3.65 23.53
C GLN A 63 -14.22 -4.87 24.47
N GLY A 64 -13.41 -5.91 24.29
CA GLY A 64 -13.51 -7.16 25.07
C GLY A 64 -14.76 -8.00 24.75
N LEU A 65 -15.45 -7.70 23.64
CA LEU A 65 -16.63 -8.46 23.19
C LEU A 65 -16.21 -9.61 22.28
N SER A 66 -16.99 -10.69 22.28
CA SER A 66 -16.79 -11.85 21.43
C SER A 66 -16.79 -11.51 19.94
N CYS A 67 -15.95 -12.21 19.18
CA CYS A 67 -15.82 -12.01 17.74
C CYS A 67 -16.94 -12.75 16.98
N PRO A 68 -17.68 -12.09 16.06
CA PRO A 68 -18.77 -12.74 15.33
C PRO A 68 -18.30 -13.87 14.40
N VAL A 69 -17.03 -13.85 14.01
CA VAL A 69 -16.38 -14.89 13.18
C VAL A 69 -15.47 -15.79 14.01
N GLN A 70 -15.56 -15.72 15.34
CA GLN A 70 -14.87 -16.60 16.28
C GLN A 70 -13.33 -16.60 16.17
N LEU A 71 -12.72 -15.50 15.69
CA LEU A 71 -11.26 -15.32 15.68
C LEU A 71 -10.64 -15.21 17.08
N ASP A 72 -11.46 -15.06 18.11
CA ASP A 72 -11.08 -15.13 19.52
C ASP A 72 -10.93 -16.58 20.03
N LYS A 73 -11.21 -17.58 19.20
CA LYS A 73 -10.99 -19.00 19.48
C LYS A 73 -9.78 -19.55 18.72
N GLU A 74 -9.48 -20.82 18.97
CA GLU A 74 -8.43 -21.54 18.24
C GLU A 74 -8.77 -21.66 16.75
N ILE A 75 -7.77 -21.36 15.92
CA ILE A 75 -7.86 -21.43 14.46
C ILE A 75 -7.02 -22.61 14.00
N ASP A 76 -7.56 -23.45 13.12
CA ASP A 76 -6.77 -24.49 12.46
C ASP A 76 -5.61 -23.83 11.67
N PRO A 77 -4.33 -24.09 12.04
CA PRO A 77 -3.19 -23.49 11.38
C PRO A 77 -3.11 -23.82 9.89
N VAL A 78 -3.59 -25.00 9.47
CA VAL A 78 -3.57 -25.41 8.05
C VAL A 78 -4.55 -24.56 7.25
N TRP A 79 -5.78 -24.43 7.72
CA TRP A 79 -6.78 -23.54 7.12
C TRP A 79 -6.31 -22.08 7.11
N GLY A 80 -5.87 -21.55 8.25
CA GLY A 80 -5.50 -20.15 8.40
C GLY A 80 -4.31 -19.74 7.53
N SER A 81 -3.27 -20.57 7.50
CA SER A 81 -2.11 -20.34 6.63
C SER A 81 -2.50 -20.35 5.15
N ARG A 82 -3.38 -21.27 4.72
CA ARG A 82 -3.84 -21.32 3.32
C ARG A 82 -4.60 -20.06 2.92
N ARG A 83 -5.41 -19.50 3.81
CA ARG A 83 -6.13 -18.22 3.59
C ARG A 83 -5.16 -17.07 3.37
N ILE A 84 -4.15 -16.95 4.22
CA ILE A 84 -3.11 -15.91 4.13
C ILE A 84 -2.28 -16.08 2.86
N ILE A 85 -1.85 -17.30 2.54
CA ILE A 85 -1.10 -17.60 1.31
C ILE A 85 -1.91 -17.20 0.07
N ASN A 86 -3.21 -17.51 0.04
CA ASN A 86 -4.07 -17.13 -1.08
C ASN A 86 -4.18 -15.61 -1.24
N LEU A 87 -4.33 -14.86 -0.15
CA LEU A 87 -4.36 -13.39 -0.18
C LEU A 87 -3.04 -12.83 -0.73
N VAL A 88 -1.91 -13.24 -0.16
CA VAL A 88 -0.58 -12.75 -0.56
C VAL A 88 -0.28 -13.16 -2.00
N GLY A 89 -0.66 -14.37 -2.41
CA GLY A 89 -0.54 -14.85 -3.79
C GLY A 89 -1.35 -14.01 -4.79
N ALA A 90 -2.58 -13.62 -4.44
CA ALA A 90 -3.40 -12.73 -5.25
C ALA A 90 -2.76 -11.33 -5.39
N TRP A 91 -2.24 -10.79 -4.29
CA TRP A 91 -1.54 -9.49 -4.29
C TRP A 91 -0.25 -9.53 -5.12
N HIS A 92 0.50 -10.63 -5.03
CA HIS A 92 1.68 -10.86 -5.86
C HIS A 92 1.33 -10.92 -7.36
N GLY A 93 0.25 -11.63 -7.73
CA GLY A 93 -0.25 -11.66 -9.10
C GLY A 93 -0.59 -10.28 -9.64
N GLN A 94 -1.35 -9.49 -8.87
CA GLN A 94 -1.69 -8.11 -9.22
C GLN A 94 -0.46 -7.20 -9.36
N LEU A 95 0.55 -7.37 -8.50
CA LEU A 95 1.81 -6.63 -8.64
C LEU A 95 2.52 -6.97 -9.95
N ILE A 96 2.56 -8.25 -10.33
CA ILE A 96 3.15 -8.69 -11.61
C ILE A 96 2.37 -8.09 -12.78
N GLU A 97 1.05 -8.09 -12.74
CA GLU A 97 0.21 -7.50 -13.80
C GLU A 97 0.49 -6.01 -13.97
N VAL A 98 0.50 -5.25 -12.87
CA VAL A 98 0.81 -3.80 -12.89
C VAL A 98 2.24 -3.56 -13.41
N MET A 99 3.23 -4.29 -12.90
CA MET A 99 4.61 -4.16 -13.39
C MET A 99 4.74 -4.53 -14.87
N GLY A 100 4.05 -5.59 -15.30
CA GLY A 100 4.01 -6.04 -16.69
C GLY A 100 3.44 -4.98 -17.63
N ALA A 101 2.33 -4.35 -17.24
CA ALA A 101 1.75 -3.22 -17.98
C ALA A 101 2.71 -2.02 -18.10
N MET A 102 3.60 -1.85 -17.13
CA MET A 102 4.64 -0.81 -17.14
C MET A 102 5.93 -1.25 -17.86
N GLY A 103 6.04 -2.49 -18.34
CA GLY A 103 7.26 -3.04 -18.92
C GLY A 103 8.39 -3.26 -17.89
N ILE A 104 8.04 -3.38 -16.61
CA ILE A 104 8.96 -3.60 -15.50
C ILE A 104 8.98 -5.09 -15.16
N ARG A 105 10.16 -5.69 -15.11
CA ARG A 105 10.34 -7.13 -14.85
C ARG A 105 10.81 -7.48 -13.43
N GLU A 106 11.05 -6.46 -12.61
CA GLU A 106 11.62 -6.64 -11.29
C GLU A 106 11.08 -5.57 -10.34
N ALA A 107 10.57 -5.98 -9.17
CA ALA A 107 9.94 -5.07 -8.20
C ALA A 107 10.88 -3.94 -7.75
N ARG A 108 12.18 -4.18 -7.61
CA ARG A 108 13.15 -3.13 -7.25
C ARG A 108 13.22 -2.00 -8.28
N ARG A 109 12.90 -2.28 -9.55
CA ARG A 109 12.94 -1.29 -10.63
C ARG A 109 11.69 -0.42 -10.66
N LEU A 110 10.61 -0.84 -9.98
CA LEU A 110 9.45 0.02 -9.75
C LEU A 110 9.75 1.10 -8.72
N ARG A 111 10.68 0.84 -7.79
CA ARG A 111 11.01 1.71 -6.67
C ARG A 111 11.47 3.10 -7.13
N GLY A 112 10.67 4.11 -6.82
CA GLY A 112 11.00 5.50 -7.14
C GLY A 112 10.73 5.89 -8.60
N GLU A 113 10.07 5.06 -9.39
CA GLU A 113 9.60 5.39 -10.76
C GLU A 113 8.39 6.35 -10.72
N VAL A 114 8.49 7.42 -9.93
CA VAL A 114 7.41 8.38 -9.68
C VAL A 114 6.92 9.07 -10.96
N GLY A 115 7.73 9.13 -12.01
CA GLY A 115 7.32 9.63 -13.33
C GLY A 115 6.21 8.80 -13.99
N ARG A 116 5.92 7.60 -13.48
CA ARG A 116 4.81 6.75 -13.93
C ARG A 116 3.65 6.72 -12.93
N SER A 117 3.71 7.53 -11.88
CA SER A 117 2.62 7.70 -10.91
C SER A 117 1.83 8.97 -11.20
N MET A 118 0.53 8.95 -10.91
CA MET A 118 -0.35 10.11 -11.08
C MET A 118 -0.66 10.68 -9.70
N TRP A 119 -0.40 11.97 -9.52
CA TRP A 119 -0.66 12.69 -8.28
C TRP A 119 -1.86 13.59 -8.47
N PHE A 120 -2.78 13.54 -7.52
CA PHE A 120 -4.03 14.29 -7.60
C PHE A 120 -3.74 15.80 -7.72
N GLU A 121 -2.84 16.33 -6.89
CA GLU A 121 -2.53 17.75 -6.86
C GLU A 121 -1.84 18.24 -8.15
N GLU A 122 -0.96 17.42 -8.73
CA GLU A 122 -0.28 17.72 -9.99
C GLU A 122 -1.29 17.71 -11.15
N MET A 123 -2.11 16.65 -11.26
CA MET A 123 -3.16 16.55 -12.28
C MET A 123 -4.19 17.67 -12.18
N GLU A 124 -4.63 17.98 -10.95
CA GLU A 124 -5.59 19.04 -10.73
C GLU A 124 -5.04 20.38 -11.18
N LYS A 125 -3.78 20.67 -10.81
CA LYS A 125 -3.12 21.90 -11.23
C LYS A 125 -3.05 21.99 -12.74
N ASP A 126 -2.61 20.93 -13.41
CA ASP A 126 -2.37 20.92 -14.85
C ASP A 126 -3.68 21.02 -15.66
N ILE A 127 -4.76 20.39 -15.18
CA ILE A 127 -6.05 20.33 -15.90
C ILE A 127 -6.93 21.55 -15.57
N PHE A 128 -7.05 21.93 -14.29
CA PHE A 128 -8.08 22.87 -13.85
C PHE A 128 -7.56 24.30 -13.63
N SER A 129 -6.28 24.51 -13.32
CA SER A 129 -5.75 25.86 -13.10
C SER A 129 -5.90 26.78 -14.32
N PRO A 130 -5.75 26.31 -15.57
CA PRO A 130 -5.97 27.17 -16.74
C PRO A 130 -7.41 27.70 -16.87
N LEU A 131 -8.39 26.96 -16.33
CA LEU A 131 -9.81 27.30 -16.44
C LEU A 131 -10.33 28.06 -15.22
N PHE A 132 -9.87 27.67 -14.03
CA PHE A 132 -10.43 28.13 -12.75
C PHE A 132 -9.43 28.88 -11.87
N GLY A 133 -8.15 28.98 -12.28
CA GLY A 133 -7.07 29.51 -11.47
C GLY A 133 -6.58 28.51 -10.41
N GLU A 134 -5.63 28.95 -9.57
CA GLU A 134 -5.06 28.08 -8.54
C GLU A 134 -6.08 27.71 -7.44
N ARG A 135 -6.04 26.46 -7.01
CA ARG A 135 -6.87 25.94 -5.93
C ARG A 135 -6.56 26.66 -4.61
N LYS A 136 -7.57 27.31 -4.04
CA LYS A 136 -7.43 28.10 -2.79
C LYS A 136 -7.50 27.27 -1.50
N VAL A 137 -8.00 26.03 -1.56
CA VAL A 137 -8.20 25.16 -0.39
C VAL A 137 -7.66 23.77 -0.71
N SER A 138 -6.55 23.35 -0.12
CA SER A 138 -6.10 21.95 -0.21
C SER A 138 -7.14 21.02 0.45
N GLY A 139 -7.58 19.95 -0.23
CA GLY A 139 -8.28 18.83 0.43
C GLY A 139 -7.30 17.66 0.61
N LEU A 140 -7.36 16.80 1.63
CA LEU A 140 -8.33 16.53 2.70
C LEU A 140 -7.77 16.90 4.09
N ILE A 141 -8.63 17.28 5.03
CA ILE A 141 -8.36 17.12 6.49
C ILE A 141 -8.40 15.63 6.81
#